data_AF-A0A6L5Y038-F1
#
_entry.id   AF-A0A6L5Y038-F1
#
_cell.length_a   1.000
_cell.length_b   1.000
_cell.length_c   1.000
_cell.angle_alpha   90.00
_cell.angle_beta   90.00
_cell.angle_gamma   90.00
#
_symmetry.space_group_name_H-M   'P 1'
#
loop_
_entity.id
_entity.type
_entity.pdbx_description
1 polymer ?
#
loop_
_entity_poly.entity_id
_entity_poly.type
_entity_poly.pdbx_seq_one_letter_code
_entity_poly.pdbx_strand_id
1 'polypeptide(L)'
;MLPPELKNGFVPYLWYNLGGVIINLSVSIISILIEKQTRSYTHLSVMLLFCFALTLTGFFCAITNGIPYYSNAMVNDGYHIMSLKKSRIVQKSYYVMLKTNALQVKGKRIGELPYEWFLLPEEADLSNPINASIRILEGNWYYDKLQFEEARICYETLLNSSVTILNVLKRELLCELLFFELVSFQREEVIHSLYTKELIRYIEAMKFMINKQKLRYACAVVIDQDLEKANKIYTCAWQNKENFCIKGEAEMEFEVLEWTKKYFENKKILDK
;
A
#
# COMPACT_ATOMS: atom_id res chain seq x y z
N MET A 1 -10.29 -9.20 4.19
CA MET A 1 -11.42 -9.45 5.13
C MET A 1 -11.79 -8.13 5.76
N LEU A 2 -13.07 -7.88 6.06
CA LEU A 2 -13.42 -6.69 6.86
C LEU A 2 -12.78 -6.86 8.25
N PRO A 3 -12.17 -5.81 8.84
CA PRO A 3 -11.76 -5.89 10.22
C PRO A 3 -13.01 -6.15 11.07
N PRO A 4 -12.91 -7.01 12.11
CA PRO A 4 -14.00 -7.17 13.05
C PRO A 4 -14.36 -5.80 13.67
N GLU A 5 -15.66 -5.58 13.86
CA GLU A 5 -16.13 -4.33 14.48
C GLU A 5 -15.56 -4.14 15.87
N LEU A 6 -15.42 -2.88 16.28
CA LEU A 6 -14.96 -2.52 17.60
C LEU A 6 -15.93 -3.10 18.64
N LYS A 7 -15.45 -4.00 19.50
CA LYS A 7 -16.20 -4.46 20.67
C LYS A 7 -15.72 -3.66 21.87
N ASN A 8 -16.58 -2.83 22.46
CA ASN A 8 -16.24 -1.96 23.61
C ASN A 8 -15.00 -1.06 23.36
N GLY A 9 -14.82 -0.58 22.12
CA GLY A 9 -13.64 0.21 21.73
C GLY A 9 -12.37 -0.62 21.47
N PHE A 10 -12.46 -1.96 21.52
CA PHE A 10 -11.35 -2.86 21.24
C PHE A 10 -11.48 -3.52 19.87
N VAL A 11 -10.36 -3.60 19.16
CA VAL A 11 -10.23 -4.41 17.95
C VAL A 11 -9.89 -5.84 18.37
N PRO A 12 -10.67 -6.87 18.00
CA PRO A 12 -10.25 -8.25 18.23
C PRO A 12 -9.19 -8.64 17.18
N TYR A 13 -7.98 -8.09 17.35
CA TYR A 13 -6.89 -8.17 16.38
C TYR A 13 -6.16 -9.51 16.40
N LEU A 14 -6.21 -10.26 17.51
CA LEU A 14 -5.42 -11.47 17.69
C LEU A 14 -5.79 -12.54 16.64
N TRP A 15 -7.06 -12.91 16.55
CA TRP A 15 -7.53 -13.91 15.59
C TRP A 15 -7.42 -13.44 14.14
N TYR A 16 -7.58 -12.13 13.91
CA TYR A 16 -7.42 -11.55 12.58
C TYR A 16 -6.00 -11.74 12.06
N ASN A 17 -4.98 -11.44 12.88
CA ASN A 17 -3.57 -11.60 12.50
C ASN A 17 -3.10 -13.07 12.56
N LEU A 18 -3.68 -13.90 13.44
CA LEU A 18 -3.35 -15.33 13.50
C LEU A 18 -3.99 -16.16 12.38
N GLY A 19 -4.93 -15.61 11.61
CA GLY A 19 -5.65 -16.35 10.56
C GLY A 19 -4.70 -17.04 9.58
N GLY A 20 -3.66 -16.35 9.11
CA GLY A 20 -2.64 -16.93 8.22
C GLY A 20 -1.87 -18.07 8.89
N VAL A 21 -1.44 -17.90 10.13
CA VAL A 21 -0.72 -18.93 10.91
C VAL A 21 -1.59 -20.17 11.10
N ILE A 22 -2.85 -19.99 11.51
CA ILE A 22 -3.80 -21.08 11.76
C ILE A 22 -4.08 -21.86 10.48
N ILE A 23 -4.37 -21.17 9.37
CA ILE A 23 -4.66 -21.83 8.08
C ILE A 23 -3.42 -22.60 7.60
N ASN A 24 -2.23 -22.00 7.66
CA ASN A 24 -1.00 -22.64 7.21
C ASN A 24 -0.69 -23.92 8.02
N LEU A 25 -0.82 -23.85 9.36
CA LEU A 25 -0.68 -25.04 10.21
C LEU A 25 -1.76 -26.09 9.93
N SER A 26 -3.00 -25.68 9.71
CA SER A 26 -4.11 -26.60 9.40
C SER A 26 -3.86 -27.35 8.11
N VAL A 27 -3.43 -26.65 7.05
CA VAL A 27 -3.07 -27.24 5.76
C VAL A 27 -1.92 -28.22 5.94
N SER A 28 -0.84 -27.85 6.64
CA SER A 28 0.27 -28.76 6.92
C SER A 28 -0.17 -30.02 7.67
N ILE A 29 -1.02 -29.89 8.68
CA ILE A 29 -1.53 -31.04 9.44
C ILE A 29 -2.38 -31.95 8.54
N ILE A 30 -3.29 -31.38 7.74
CA ILE A 30 -4.11 -32.15 6.80
C ILE A 30 -3.23 -32.88 5.78
N SER A 31 -2.22 -32.22 5.23
CA SER A 31 -1.27 -32.83 4.29
C SER A 31 -0.51 -34.01 4.92
N ILE A 32 -0.07 -33.90 6.18
CA ILE A 32 0.55 -35.01 6.92
C ILE A 32 -0.41 -36.19 7.08
N LEU A 33 -1.68 -35.91 7.42
CA LEU A 33 -2.68 -36.96 7.60
C LEU A 33 -2.96 -37.71 6.31
N ILE A 34 -3.09 -36.99 5.19
CA ILE A 34 -3.24 -37.59 3.85
C ILE A 34 -2.02 -38.44 3.52
N GLU A 35 -0.80 -37.89 3.69
CA GLU A 35 0.45 -38.61 3.41
C GLU A 35 0.53 -39.92 4.19
N LYS A 36 0.19 -39.90 5.48
CA LYS A 36 0.17 -41.11 6.34
C LYS A 36 -0.83 -42.15 5.84
N GLN A 37 -2.03 -41.74 5.43
CA GLN A 37 -3.08 -42.66 5.00
C GLN A 37 -2.80 -43.27 3.63
N THR A 38 -2.09 -42.56 2.76
CA THR A 38 -1.87 -42.98 1.37
C THR A 38 -0.48 -43.57 1.10
N ARG A 39 0.38 -43.64 2.13
CA ARG A 39 1.78 -44.08 2.02
C ARG A 39 1.97 -45.48 1.43
N SER A 40 1.01 -46.38 1.61
CA SER A 40 1.05 -47.76 1.11
C SER A 40 0.73 -47.89 -0.38
N TYR A 41 0.18 -46.85 -1.02
CA TYR A 41 -0.23 -46.89 -2.42
C TYR A 41 0.87 -46.28 -3.30
N THR A 42 1.72 -47.14 -3.85
CA THR A 42 2.90 -46.74 -4.65
C THR A 42 2.55 -45.93 -5.91
N HIS A 43 1.35 -46.10 -6.47
CA HIS A 43 0.85 -45.30 -7.60
C HIS A 43 0.52 -43.84 -7.24
N LEU A 44 0.51 -43.46 -5.96
CA LEU A 44 0.20 -42.10 -5.49
C LEU A 44 1.46 -41.27 -5.17
N SER A 45 2.63 -41.65 -5.67
CA SER A 45 3.91 -41.00 -5.38
C SER A 45 3.92 -39.48 -5.66
N VAL A 46 3.29 -39.02 -6.74
CA VAL A 46 3.17 -37.59 -7.08
C VAL A 46 2.34 -36.84 -6.02
N MET A 47 1.26 -37.44 -5.55
CA MET A 47 0.41 -36.85 -4.51
C MET A 47 1.13 -36.80 -3.16
N LEU A 48 1.92 -37.83 -2.82
CA LEU A 48 2.77 -37.83 -1.62
C LEU A 48 3.80 -36.70 -1.67
N LEU A 49 4.47 -36.51 -2.82
CA LEU A 49 5.42 -35.40 -3.02
C LEU A 49 4.74 -34.03 -2.86
N PHE A 50 3.53 -33.88 -3.41
CA PHE A 50 2.75 -32.66 -3.26
C PHE A 50 2.36 -32.38 -1.80
N CYS A 51 1.88 -33.40 -1.06
CA CYS A 51 1.55 -33.28 0.36
C CYS A 51 2.78 -32.93 1.21
N PHE A 52 3.93 -33.53 0.90
CA PHE A 52 5.18 -33.20 1.54
C PHE A 52 5.58 -31.73 1.30
N ALA A 53 5.49 -31.26 0.06
CA ALA A 53 5.78 -29.87 -0.29
C ALA A 53 4.82 -28.88 0.40
N LEU A 54 3.52 -29.19 0.47
CA LEU A 54 2.53 -28.40 1.21
C LEU A 54 2.84 -28.35 2.72
N THR A 55 3.24 -29.49 3.29
CA THR A 55 3.61 -29.57 4.70
C THR A 55 4.77 -28.62 5.02
N LEU A 56 5.87 -28.72 4.26
CA LEU A 56 7.05 -27.88 4.43
C LEU A 56 6.72 -26.39 4.24
N THR A 57 6.01 -26.07 3.17
CA THR A 57 5.65 -24.68 2.84
C THR A 57 4.71 -24.10 3.88
N GLY A 58 3.69 -24.85 4.33
CA GLY A 58 2.77 -24.40 5.35
C GLY A 58 3.44 -24.16 6.70
N PHE A 59 4.35 -25.03 7.14
CA PHE A 59 5.12 -24.77 8.37
C PHE A 59 6.02 -23.56 8.22
N PHE A 60 6.72 -23.43 7.10
CA PHE A 60 7.54 -22.26 6.81
C PHE A 60 6.72 -20.97 6.87
N CYS A 61 5.58 -20.90 6.18
CA CYS A 61 4.68 -19.74 6.20
C CYS A 61 4.07 -19.47 7.58
N ALA A 62 3.76 -20.50 8.36
CA ALA A 62 3.26 -20.34 9.73
C ALA A 62 4.33 -19.71 10.64
N ILE A 63 5.58 -20.16 10.53
CA ILE A 63 6.71 -19.64 11.29
C ILE A 63 6.99 -18.19 10.89
N THR A 64 7.10 -17.91 9.59
CA THR A 64 7.45 -16.57 9.08
C THR A 64 6.34 -15.55 9.28
N ASN A 65 5.07 -15.93 9.39
CA ASN A 65 3.98 -15.03 9.76
C ASN A 65 3.82 -14.89 11.28
N GLY A 66 4.06 -15.97 12.04
CA GLY A 66 3.80 -16.01 13.48
C GLY A 66 4.89 -15.42 14.36
N ILE A 67 6.17 -15.58 13.99
CA ILE A 67 7.29 -15.01 14.76
C ILE A 67 7.42 -13.52 14.41
N PRO A 68 7.35 -12.59 15.37
CA PRO A 68 7.46 -11.16 15.08
C PRO A 68 8.72 -10.82 14.29
N TYR A 69 8.53 -10.22 13.12
CA TYR A 69 9.61 -9.83 12.22
C TYR A 69 9.46 -8.37 11.80
N TYR A 70 10.55 -7.62 11.90
CA TYR A 70 10.67 -6.25 11.41
C TYR A 70 11.87 -6.17 10.48
N SER A 71 11.65 -5.65 9.28
CA SER A 71 12.71 -5.30 8.34
C SER A 71 12.50 -3.89 7.83
N ASN A 72 13.50 -3.34 7.14
CA ASN A 72 13.35 -2.04 6.48
C ASN A 72 12.29 -2.06 5.35
N ALA A 73 11.86 -3.23 4.88
CA ALA A 73 10.91 -3.35 3.77
C ALA A 73 9.48 -3.70 4.21
N MET A 74 9.34 -4.55 5.23
CA MET A 74 8.05 -5.11 5.63
C MET A 74 8.02 -5.53 7.10
N VAL A 75 6.81 -5.59 7.63
CA VAL A 75 6.45 -6.18 8.92
C VAL A 75 5.44 -7.30 8.71
N ASN A 76 5.40 -8.27 9.60
CA ASN A 76 4.48 -9.42 9.51
C ASN A 76 3.39 -9.39 10.59
N ASP A 77 2.48 -10.37 10.53
CA ASP A 77 1.36 -10.52 11.45
C ASP A 77 1.81 -10.66 12.92
N GLY A 78 2.91 -11.40 13.18
CA GLY A 78 3.51 -11.49 14.51
C GLY A 78 3.94 -10.12 15.05
N TYR A 79 4.55 -9.28 14.22
CA TYR A 79 4.93 -7.91 14.58
C TYR A 79 3.71 -7.03 14.82
N HIS A 80 2.65 -7.15 14.01
CA HIS A 80 1.38 -6.47 14.25
C HIS A 80 0.81 -6.84 15.62
N ILE A 81 0.70 -8.13 15.95
CA ILE A 81 0.20 -8.60 17.26
C ILE A 81 1.03 -8.00 18.40
N MET A 82 2.36 -8.03 18.27
CA MET A 82 3.27 -7.47 19.28
C MET A 82 3.05 -5.96 19.45
N SER A 83 2.93 -5.21 18.36
CA SER A 83 2.72 -3.76 18.38
C SER A 83 1.36 -3.39 18.97
N LEU A 84 0.32 -4.11 18.56
CA LEU A 84 -1.05 -3.91 19.02
C LEU A 84 -1.20 -4.19 20.52
N LYS A 85 -0.47 -5.18 21.05
CA LYS A 85 -0.45 -5.46 22.49
C LYS A 85 0.11 -4.29 23.32
N LYS A 86 1.02 -3.50 22.76
CA LYS A 86 1.78 -2.46 23.48
C LYS A 86 1.08 -1.10 23.55
N SER A 87 0.20 -0.76 22.60
CA SER A 87 -0.36 0.59 22.50
C SER A 87 -1.81 0.61 22.03
N ARG A 88 -2.67 1.31 22.78
CA ARG A 88 -4.06 1.57 22.40
C ARG A 88 -4.17 2.49 21.18
N ILE A 89 -3.23 3.42 21.02
CA ILE A 89 -3.15 4.28 19.83
C ILE A 89 -2.94 3.40 18.60
N VAL A 90 -1.97 2.46 18.67
CA VAL A 90 -1.71 1.52 17.57
C VAL A 90 -2.92 0.62 17.29
N GLN A 91 -3.68 0.19 18.31
CA GLN A 91 -4.93 -0.55 18.10
C GLN A 91 -5.97 0.27 17.32
N LYS A 92 -6.19 1.53 17.70
CA LYS A 92 -7.12 2.42 16.99
C LYS A 92 -6.65 2.69 15.56
N SER A 93 -5.37 3.00 15.37
CA SER A 93 -4.75 3.19 14.05
C SER A 93 -4.93 1.95 13.18
N TYR A 94 -4.68 0.76 13.71
CA TYR A 94 -4.84 -0.49 12.96
C TYR A 94 -6.28 -0.74 12.52
N TYR A 95 -7.27 -0.44 13.39
CA TYR A 95 -8.68 -0.49 13.01
C TYR A 95 -9.00 0.44 11.84
N VAL A 96 -8.59 1.70 11.95
CA VAL A 96 -8.84 2.72 10.93
C VAL A 96 -8.20 2.31 9.61
N MET A 97 -6.94 1.86 9.64
CA MET A 97 -6.21 1.38 8.47
C MET A 97 -6.95 0.24 7.77
N LEU A 98 -7.35 -0.79 8.52
CA LEU A 98 -8.09 -1.93 7.95
C LEU A 98 -9.49 -1.52 7.45
N LYS A 99 -10.20 -0.65 8.17
CA LYS A 99 -11.53 -0.19 7.80
C LYS A 99 -11.49 0.66 6.54
N THR A 100 -10.48 1.52 6.43
CA THR A 100 -10.21 2.34 5.24
C THR A 100 -9.97 1.44 4.04
N ASN A 101 -9.04 0.49 4.14
CA ASN A 101 -8.77 -0.45 3.04
C ASN A 101 -10.02 -1.25 2.64
N ALA A 102 -10.77 -1.76 3.62
CA ALA A 102 -12.02 -2.47 3.39
C ALA A 102 -13.06 -1.64 2.61
N LEU A 103 -13.18 -0.36 2.92
CA LEU A 103 -14.10 0.56 2.24
C LEU A 103 -13.57 0.92 0.83
N GLN A 104 -12.27 1.12 0.68
CA GLN A 104 -11.64 1.35 -0.63
C GLN A 104 -11.78 0.15 -1.57
N VAL A 105 -11.66 -1.09 -1.06
CA VAL A 105 -11.96 -2.29 -1.87
C VAL A 105 -13.41 -2.29 -2.35
N LYS A 106 -14.35 -1.75 -1.57
CA LYS A 106 -15.76 -1.58 -1.95
C LYS A 106 -16.03 -0.35 -2.82
N GLY A 107 -15.01 0.37 -3.25
CA GLY A 107 -15.16 1.54 -4.14
C GLY A 107 -15.28 2.87 -3.42
N LYS A 108 -15.16 2.95 -2.09
CA LYS A 108 -15.15 4.24 -1.40
C LYS A 108 -13.79 4.91 -1.52
N ARG A 109 -13.77 6.14 -2.03
CA ARG A 109 -12.55 6.96 -2.08
C ARG A 109 -12.18 7.42 -0.68
N ILE A 110 -10.89 7.69 -0.48
CA ILE A 110 -10.38 8.07 0.84
C ILE A 110 -10.93 9.43 1.30
N GLY A 111 -11.10 10.38 0.39
CA GLY A 111 -11.66 11.70 0.65
C GLY A 111 -13.17 11.71 0.90
N GLU A 112 -13.87 10.57 0.70
CA GLU A 112 -15.25 10.36 1.17
C GLU A 112 -15.29 9.87 2.62
N LEU A 113 -14.17 9.41 3.18
CA LEU A 113 -14.12 8.91 4.55
C LEU A 113 -14.04 10.07 5.55
N PRO A 114 -14.53 9.89 6.79
CA PRO A 114 -14.49 10.94 7.79
C PRO A 114 -13.06 11.33 8.14
N TYR A 115 -12.74 12.62 8.05
CA TYR A 115 -11.38 13.13 8.26
C TYR A 115 -10.84 12.80 9.66
N GLU A 116 -11.70 12.84 10.68
CA GLU A 116 -11.35 12.58 12.07
C GLU A 116 -10.83 11.16 12.33
N TRP A 117 -10.99 10.24 11.38
CA TRP A 117 -10.39 8.91 11.46
C TRP A 117 -8.87 8.97 11.32
N PHE A 118 -8.35 9.94 10.56
CA PHE A 118 -6.94 10.04 10.21
C PHE A 118 -6.14 10.93 11.17
N LEU A 119 -6.80 11.51 12.17
CA LEU A 119 -6.16 12.31 13.20
C LEU A 119 -5.46 11.42 14.23
N LEU A 120 -4.13 11.52 14.25
CA LEU A 120 -3.29 10.93 15.30
C LEU A 120 -3.14 11.88 16.49
N PRO A 121 -3.14 11.36 17.72
CA PRO A 121 -2.75 12.14 18.88
C PRO A 121 -1.25 12.49 18.82
N GLU A 122 -0.84 13.59 19.46
CA GLU A 122 0.55 14.09 19.41
C GLU A 122 1.57 13.07 19.94
N GLU A 123 1.20 12.27 20.95
CA GLU A 123 2.04 11.24 21.54
C GLU A 123 2.15 9.95 20.69
N ALA A 124 1.54 9.91 19.50
CA ALA A 124 1.61 8.75 18.62
C ALA A 124 3.04 8.52 18.10
N ASP A 125 3.58 7.34 18.38
CA ASP A 125 4.88 6.91 17.87
C ASP A 125 4.81 6.66 16.35
N LEU A 126 5.37 7.59 15.57
CA LEU A 126 5.45 7.51 14.11
C LEU A 126 6.52 6.52 13.62
N SER A 127 7.40 6.01 14.49
CA SER A 127 8.30 4.91 14.12
C SER A 127 7.54 3.58 13.97
N ASN A 128 6.34 3.48 14.57
CA ASN A 128 5.46 2.35 14.36
C ASN A 128 4.81 2.43 12.96
N PRO A 129 4.99 1.43 12.09
CA PRO A 129 4.46 1.47 10.73
C PRO A 129 2.95 1.67 10.65
N ILE A 130 2.19 1.18 11.63
CA ILE A 130 0.73 1.32 11.66
C ILE A 130 0.34 2.80 11.86
N ASN A 131 1.02 3.51 12.77
CA ASN A 131 0.76 4.93 12.98
C ASN A 131 1.28 5.74 11.79
N ALA A 132 2.47 5.42 11.26
CA ALA A 132 2.97 6.05 10.05
C ALA A 132 1.95 5.95 8.90
N SER A 133 1.32 4.77 8.71
CA SER A 133 0.26 4.59 7.71
C SER A 133 -0.95 5.50 7.94
N ILE A 134 -1.33 5.82 9.17
CA ILE A 134 -2.43 6.77 9.41
C ILE A 134 -2.06 8.18 8.95
N ARG A 135 -0.83 8.63 9.23
CA ARG A 135 -0.35 9.92 8.72
C ARG A 135 -0.29 9.97 7.18
N ILE A 136 0.03 8.84 6.54
CA ILE A 136 -0.05 8.72 5.08
C ILE A 136 -1.50 8.80 4.61
N LEU A 137 -2.43 8.11 5.28
CA LEU A 137 -3.86 8.15 4.94
C LEU A 137 -4.46 9.55 5.13
N GLU A 138 -4.00 10.33 6.13
CA GLU A 138 -4.33 11.74 6.28
C GLU A 138 -3.89 12.55 5.05
N GLY A 139 -2.63 12.41 4.63
CA GLY A 139 -2.14 13.06 3.42
C GLY A 139 -2.90 12.62 2.16
N ASN A 140 -3.24 11.33 2.05
CA ASN A 140 -4.03 10.80 0.95
C ASN A 140 -5.45 11.38 0.93
N TRP A 141 -6.04 11.69 2.09
CA TRP A 141 -7.34 12.34 2.19
C TRP A 141 -7.32 13.75 1.58
N TYR A 142 -6.29 14.54 1.89
CA TYR A 142 -6.07 15.85 1.28
C TYR A 142 -5.76 15.74 -0.22
N TYR A 143 -4.92 14.77 -0.57
CA TYR A 143 -4.52 14.49 -1.95
C TYR A 143 -5.72 14.13 -2.85
N ASP A 144 -6.66 13.32 -2.37
CA ASP A 144 -7.89 12.97 -3.08
C ASP A 144 -8.77 14.21 -3.40
N LYS A 145 -8.62 15.27 -2.58
CA LYS A 145 -9.27 16.57 -2.77
C LYS A 145 -8.41 17.57 -3.55
N LEU A 146 -7.28 17.12 -4.11
CA LEU A 146 -6.28 17.95 -4.80
C LEU A 146 -5.68 19.05 -3.92
N GLN A 147 -5.74 18.88 -2.59
CA GLN A 147 -5.14 19.77 -1.60
C GLN A 147 -3.66 19.38 -1.41
N PHE A 148 -2.84 19.68 -2.41
CA PHE A 148 -1.46 19.19 -2.49
C PHE A 148 -0.54 19.73 -1.39
N GLU A 149 -0.79 20.93 -0.88
CA GLU A 149 0.06 21.53 0.15
C GLU A 149 -0.12 20.83 1.50
N GLU A 150 -1.36 20.58 1.90
CA GLU A 150 -1.70 19.85 3.10
C GLU A 150 -1.23 18.39 3.03
N ALA A 151 -1.38 17.75 1.86
CA ALA A 151 -0.84 16.42 1.60
C ALA A 151 0.69 16.38 1.71
N ARG A 152 1.38 17.37 1.11
CA ARG A 152 2.84 17.52 1.16
C ARG A 152 3.33 17.63 2.60
N ILE A 153 2.69 18.47 3.42
CA ILE A 153 3.02 18.64 4.84
C ILE A 153 2.93 17.29 5.58
N CYS A 154 1.89 16.50 5.35
CA CYS A 154 1.73 15.18 5.97
C CYS A 154 2.89 14.24 5.61
N TYR A 155 3.28 14.20 4.33
CA TYR A 155 4.33 13.31 3.83
C TYR A 155 5.73 13.74 4.27
N GLU A 156 6.04 15.03 4.17
CA GLU A 156 7.31 15.58 4.62
C GLU A 156 7.50 15.47 6.13
N THR A 157 6.42 15.58 6.91
CA THR A 157 6.49 15.35 8.36
C THR A 157 7.01 13.95 8.68
N LEU A 158 6.60 12.93 7.94
CA LEU A 158 7.12 11.57 8.10
C LEU A 158 8.57 11.46 7.60
N LEU A 159 8.88 12.01 6.43
CA LEU A 159 10.21 11.90 5.82
C LEU A 159 11.30 12.67 6.56
N ASN A 160 10.96 13.80 7.16
CA ASN A 160 11.86 14.68 7.90
C ASN A 160 11.89 14.39 9.40
N SER A 161 11.04 13.49 9.87
CA SER A 161 11.08 13.04 11.26
C SER A 161 12.41 12.34 11.56
N SER A 162 12.84 12.38 12.83
CA SER A 162 14.00 11.62 13.30
C SER A 162 13.73 10.11 13.38
N VAL A 163 12.51 9.65 13.05
CA VAL A 163 12.12 8.25 13.17
C VAL A 163 12.36 7.49 11.87
N THR A 164 12.71 6.21 11.99
CA THR A 164 12.89 5.34 10.84
C THR A 164 11.53 4.81 10.39
N ILE A 165 11.08 5.20 9.20
CA ILE A 165 9.92 4.59 8.52
C ILE A 165 10.37 3.48 7.56
N LEU A 166 9.45 2.58 7.20
CA LEU A 166 9.72 1.53 6.22
C LEU A 166 10.14 2.15 4.87
N ASN A 167 11.18 1.59 4.25
CA ASN A 167 11.72 2.07 2.97
C ASN A 167 10.70 2.03 1.84
N VAL A 168 9.77 1.07 1.86
CA VAL A 168 8.67 1.03 0.88
C VAL A 168 7.77 2.26 1.03
N LEU A 169 7.39 2.63 2.26
CA LEU A 169 6.60 3.83 2.53
C LEU A 169 7.37 5.09 2.13
N LYS A 170 8.66 5.16 2.47
CA LYS A 170 9.54 6.25 2.05
C LYS A 170 9.51 6.44 0.54
N ARG A 171 9.65 5.36 -0.23
CA ARG A 171 9.62 5.43 -1.71
C ARG A 171 8.25 5.84 -2.25
N GLU A 172 7.17 5.34 -1.67
CA GLU A 172 5.81 5.78 -2.02
C GLU A 172 5.64 7.29 -1.80
N LEU A 173 6.06 7.80 -0.64
CA LEU A 173 5.97 9.23 -0.33
C LEU A 173 6.81 10.09 -1.28
N LEU A 174 8.03 9.66 -1.62
CA LEU A 174 8.87 10.35 -2.60
C LEU A 174 8.24 10.36 -4.00
N CYS A 175 7.53 9.30 -4.39
CA CYS A 175 6.76 9.29 -5.63
C CYS A 175 5.64 10.34 -5.63
N GLU A 176 4.86 10.42 -4.55
CA GLU A 176 3.77 11.42 -4.46
C GLU A 176 4.31 12.85 -4.41
N LEU A 177 5.41 13.09 -3.68
CA LEU A 177 6.06 14.40 -3.66
C LEU A 177 6.59 14.81 -5.04
N LEU A 178 7.24 13.88 -5.76
CA LEU A 178 7.66 14.14 -7.14
C LEU A 178 6.45 14.48 -8.02
N PHE A 179 5.34 13.76 -7.87
CA PHE A 179 4.12 14.08 -8.60
C PHE A 179 3.62 15.50 -8.29
N PHE A 180 3.58 15.89 -7.01
CA PHE A 180 3.14 17.23 -6.60
C PHE A 180 4.02 18.34 -7.16
N GLU A 181 5.34 18.12 -7.23
CA GLU A 181 6.24 19.06 -7.89
C GLU A 181 5.92 19.21 -9.37
N LEU A 182 5.61 18.12 -10.08
CA LEU A 182 5.34 18.17 -11.52
C LEU A 182 4.03 18.91 -11.86
N VAL A 183 3.01 18.80 -11.00
CA VAL A 183 1.65 19.29 -11.31
C VAL A 183 1.22 20.53 -10.52
N SER A 184 1.93 20.89 -9.45
CA SER A 184 1.52 21.99 -8.57
C SER A 184 2.67 22.95 -8.28
N PHE A 185 3.69 22.53 -7.53
CA PHE A 185 4.70 23.43 -6.98
C PHE A 185 5.78 23.84 -7.98
N GLN A 186 6.14 22.95 -8.90
CA GLN A 186 7.04 23.21 -10.02
C GLN A 186 8.41 23.76 -9.63
N ARG A 187 8.96 23.28 -8.49
CA ARG A 187 10.30 23.66 -8.04
C ARG A 187 11.35 22.77 -8.71
N GLU A 188 12.06 23.32 -9.69
CA GLU A 188 13.02 22.56 -10.51
C GLU A 188 14.11 21.86 -9.68
N GLU A 189 14.60 22.52 -8.63
CA GLU A 189 15.60 21.97 -7.72
C GLU A 189 15.10 20.74 -6.96
N VAL A 190 13.82 20.76 -6.56
CA VAL A 190 13.19 19.63 -5.86
C VAL A 190 12.94 18.49 -6.84
N ILE A 191 12.42 18.77 -8.03
CA ILE A 191 12.23 17.78 -9.10
C ILE A 191 13.55 17.07 -9.40
N HIS A 192 14.64 17.82 -9.62
CA HIS A 192 15.96 17.24 -9.90
C HIS A 192 16.47 16.38 -8.74
N SER A 193 16.21 16.78 -7.50
CA SER A 193 16.60 15.99 -6.31
C SER A 193 15.83 14.68 -6.17
N LEU A 194 14.55 14.66 -6.59
CA LEU A 194 13.66 13.50 -6.45
C LEU A 194 13.73 12.55 -7.66
N TYR A 195 13.93 13.08 -8.87
CA TYR A 195 13.98 12.34 -10.14
C TYR A 195 15.30 11.57 -10.31
N THR A 196 15.58 10.66 -9.37
CA THR A 196 16.81 9.88 -9.31
C THR A 196 16.66 8.54 -10.03
N LYS A 197 17.77 7.97 -10.51
CA LYS A 197 17.80 6.62 -11.12
C LYS A 197 17.17 5.55 -10.22
N GLU A 198 17.35 5.67 -8.90
CA GLU A 198 16.78 4.73 -7.93
C GLU A 198 15.26 4.81 -7.88
N LEU A 199 14.70 6.02 -7.76
CA LEU A 199 13.26 6.23 -7.68
C LEU A 199 12.58 5.85 -9.01
N ILE A 200 13.21 6.16 -10.14
CA ILE A 200 12.68 5.77 -11.47
C ILE A 200 12.67 4.26 -11.66
N ARG A 201 13.72 3.55 -11.22
CA ARG A 201 13.71 2.07 -11.24
C ARG A 201 12.57 1.51 -10.39
N TYR A 202 12.28 2.13 -9.25
CA TYR A 202 11.16 1.73 -8.40
C TYR A 202 9.80 1.97 -9.07
N ILE A 203 9.61 3.14 -9.67
CA ILE A 203 8.39 3.49 -10.42
C ILE A 203 8.15 2.50 -11.57
N GLU A 204 9.18 2.19 -12.36
CA GLU A 204 9.06 1.27 -13.49
C GLU A 204 8.79 -0.18 -13.06
N ALA A 205 9.35 -0.63 -11.93
CA ALA A 205 9.08 -1.96 -11.37
C ALA A 205 7.61 -2.13 -10.95
N MET A 206 6.92 -1.03 -10.63
CA MET A 206 5.53 -1.00 -10.18
C MET A 206 4.58 -0.31 -11.19
N LYS A 207 4.98 -0.19 -12.45
CA LYS A 207 4.21 0.53 -13.49
C LYS A 207 2.79 0.01 -13.72
N PHE A 208 2.45 -1.19 -13.26
CA PHE A 208 1.08 -1.72 -13.35
C PHE A 208 0.14 -1.11 -12.31
N MET A 209 0.66 -0.47 -11.26
CA MET A 209 -0.14 0.26 -10.27
C MET A 209 -0.60 1.60 -10.84
N ILE A 210 -1.84 1.97 -10.57
CA ILE A 210 -2.46 3.16 -11.16
C ILE A 210 -1.82 4.47 -10.66
N ASN A 211 -1.44 4.55 -9.38
CA ASN A 211 -0.71 5.68 -8.83
C ASN A 211 0.65 5.89 -9.54
N LYS A 212 1.33 4.81 -9.93
CA LYS A 212 2.56 4.88 -10.74
C LYS A 212 2.27 5.33 -12.17
N GLN A 213 1.19 4.88 -12.79
CA GLN A 213 0.84 5.36 -14.13
C GLN A 213 0.54 6.86 -14.14
N LYS A 214 -0.15 7.39 -13.12
CA LYS A 214 -0.37 8.83 -12.93
C LYS A 214 0.96 9.60 -12.88
N LEU A 215 1.89 9.17 -12.04
CA LEU A 215 3.20 9.82 -11.94
C LEU A 215 4.00 9.70 -13.26
N ARG A 216 4.01 8.51 -13.89
CA ARG A 216 4.70 8.30 -15.17
C ARG A 216 4.13 9.17 -16.27
N TYR A 217 2.82 9.40 -16.29
CA TYR A 217 2.17 10.32 -17.20
C TYR A 217 2.71 11.75 -17.00
N ALA A 218 2.73 12.24 -15.75
CA ALA A 218 3.26 13.56 -15.45
C ALA A 218 4.75 13.70 -15.84
N CYS A 219 5.58 12.68 -15.58
CA CYS A 219 6.98 12.66 -16.03
C CYS A 219 7.08 12.69 -17.56
N ALA A 220 6.26 11.92 -18.29
CA ALA A 220 6.29 11.89 -19.75
C ALA A 220 5.96 13.26 -20.35
N VAL A 221 5.02 14.00 -19.76
CA VAL A 221 4.64 15.33 -20.24
C VAL A 221 5.68 16.38 -19.88
N VAL A 222 6.12 16.44 -18.61
CA VAL A 222 6.95 17.55 -18.10
C VAL A 222 8.43 17.33 -18.35
N ILE A 223 8.92 16.11 -18.13
CA ILE A 223 10.36 15.79 -18.16
C ILE A 223 10.75 15.28 -19.54
N ASP A 224 10.06 14.25 -20.04
CA ASP A 224 10.41 13.63 -21.32
C ASP A 224 9.90 14.45 -22.52
N GLN A 225 8.90 15.31 -22.30
CA GLN A 225 8.20 16.08 -23.33
C GLN A 225 7.68 15.20 -24.49
N ASP A 226 7.23 13.98 -24.14
CA ASP A 226 6.79 12.96 -25.09
C ASP A 226 5.30 12.66 -24.88
N LEU A 227 4.48 13.33 -25.69
CA LEU A 227 3.02 13.21 -25.66
C LEU A 227 2.52 11.87 -26.18
N GLU A 228 3.26 11.24 -27.09
CA GLU A 228 2.90 9.91 -27.58
C GLU A 228 3.05 8.88 -26.46
N LYS A 229 4.16 8.95 -25.72
CA LYS A 229 4.40 8.15 -24.51
C LYS A 229 3.36 8.44 -23.44
N ALA A 230 3.05 9.70 -23.17
CA ALA A 230 2.02 10.08 -22.20
C ALA A 230 0.65 9.48 -22.56
N ASN A 231 0.24 9.57 -23.84
CA ASN A 231 -1.03 8.99 -24.31
C ASN A 231 -1.06 7.46 -24.20
N LYS A 232 0.05 6.77 -24.48
CA LYS A 232 0.17 5.31 -24.26
C LYS A 232 0.01 4.94 -22.78
N ILE A 233 0.63 5.71 -21.88
CA ILE A 233 0.52 5.52 -20.43
C ILE A 233 -0.92 5.71 -19.96
N TYR A 234 -1.56 6.80 -20.38
CA TYR A 234 -2.95 7.09 -20.05
C TYR A 234 -3.90 5.97 -20.51
N THR A 235 -3.76 5.52 -21.76
CA THR A 235 -4.56 4.40 -22.31
C THR A 235 -4.37 3.13 -21.48
N CYS A 236 -3.13 2.82 -21.10
CA CYS A 236 -2.83 1.66 -20.26
C CYS A 236 -3.44 1.79 -18.85
N ALA A 237 -3.43 2.97 -18.25
CA ALA A 237 -4.08 3.22 -16.96
C ALA A 237 -5.60 3.03 -17.06
N TRP A 238 -6.23 3.55 -18.10
CA TRP A 238 -7.67 3.40 -18.34
C TRP A 238 -8.08 1.92 -18.49
N GLN A 239 -7.34 1.14 -19.27
CA GLN A 239 -7.61 -0.30 -19.46
C GLN A 239 -7.47 -1.11 -18.16
N ASN A 240 -6.54 -0.72 -17.28
CA ASN A 240 -6.23 -1.48 -16.08
C ASN A 240 -7.06 -1.09 -14.86
N LYS A 241 -7.69 0.09 -14.84
CA LYS A 241 -8.42 0.60 -13.65
C LYS A 241 -9.55 -0.35 -13.21
N GLU A 242 -10.25 -0.97 -14.17
CA GLU A 242 -11.38 -1.87 -13.88
C GLU A 242 -10.93 -3.18 -13.23
N ASN A 243 -9.68 -3.60 -13.45
CA ASN A 243 -9.13 -4.84 -12.88
C ASN A 243 -8.42 -4.61 -11.55
N PHE A 244 -8.23 -3.36 -11.12
CA PHE A 244 -7.55 -3.06 -9.87
C PHE A 244 -8.38 -3.49 -8.66
N CYS A 245 -7.77 -4.16 -7.69
CA CYS A 245 -8.48 -4.75 -6.55
C CYS A 245 -9.07 -3.69 -5.60
N ILE A 246 -8.38 -2.56 -5.44
CA ILE A 246 -8.77 -1.49 -4.52
C ILE A 246 -9.52 -0.42 -5.33
N LYS A 247 -10.83 -0.65 -5.55
CA LYS A 247 -11.64 0.15 -6.48
C LYS A 247 -11.64 1.66 -6.17
N GLY A 248 -11.74 2.04 -4.90
CA GLY A 248 -11.74 3.45 -4.49
C GLY A 248 -10.41 4.14 -4.70
N GLU A 249 -9.29 3.43 -4.59
CA GLU A 249 -7.96 3.96 -4.95
C GLU A 249 -7.85 4.10 -6.48
N ALA A 250 -8.33 3.10 -7.23
CA ALA A 250 -8.35 3.17 -8.69
C ALA A 250 -9.15 4.37 -9.20
N GLU A 251 -10.31 4.61 -8.61
CA GLU A 251 -11.17 5.73 -8.95
C GLU A 251 -10.50 7.07 -8.63
N MET A 252 -10.00 7.25 -7.40
CA MET A 252 -9.24 8.44 -6.99
C MET A 252 -8.07 8.73 -7.94
N GLU A 253 -7.16 7.77 -8.12
CA GLU A 253 -5.93 7.97 -8.90
C GLU A 253 -6.22 8.23 -10.38
N PHE A 254 -7.25 7.58 -10.93
CA PHE A 254 -7.68 7.85 -12.29
C PHE A 254 -8.28 9.25 -12.44
N GLU A 255 -9.07 9.70 -11.45
CA GLU A 255 -9.63 11.05 -11.47
C GLU A 255 -8.55 12.13 -11.34
N VAL A 256 -7.52 11.89 -10.53
CA VAL A 256 -6.36 12.78 -10.46
C VAL A 256 -5.58 12.76 -11.78
N LEU A 257 -5.45 11.61 -12.44
CA LEU A 257 -4.86 11.53 -13.79
C LEU A 257 -5.67 12.32 -14.81
N GLU A 258 -7.01 12.24 -14.80
CA GLU A 258 -7.90 13.06 -15.64
C GLU A 258 -7.71 14.55 -15.39
N TRP A 259 -7.68 14.94 -14.12
CA TRP A 259 -7.41 16.31 -13.71
C TRP A 259 -6.03 16.77 -14.22
N THR A 260 -5.00 15.92 -14.10
CA THR A 260 -3.63 16.21 -14.54
C THR A 260 -3.57 16.42 -16.06
N LYS A 261 -4.24 15.58 -16.83
CA LYS A 261 -4.35 15.71 -18.29
C LYS A 261 -4.97 17.06 -18.68
N LYS A 262 -6.12 17.40 -18.08
CA LYS A 262 -6.79 18.69 -18.31
C LYS A 262 -5.93 19.87 -17.88
N TYR A 263 -5.21 19.75 -16.76
CA TYR A 263 -4.30 20.77 -16.27
C TYR A 263 -3.21 21.10 -17.30
N PHE A 264 -2.56 20.08 -17.87
CA PHE A 264 -1.53 20.28 -18.90
C PHE A 264 -2.08 20.78 -20.24
N GLU A 265 -3.26 20.30 -20.65
CA GLU A 265 -3.98 20.82 -21.83
C GLU A 265 -4.27 22.33 -21.69
N ASN A 266 -4.79 22.75 -20.53
CA ASN A 266 -5.11 24.16 -20.28
C ASN A 266 -3.88 25.05 -20.14
N LYS A 267 -2.74 24.52 -19.68
CA LYS A 267 -1.48 25.27 -19.56
C LYS A 267 -0.77 25.54 -20.90
N LYS A 268 -1.30 25.08 -22.04
CA LYS A 268 -0.64 25.15 -23.37
C LYS A 268 0.78 24.58 -23.36
N ILE A 269 0.95 23.39 -22.78
CA ILE A 269 2.16 22.57 -22.99
C ILE A 269 2.03 21.71 -24.26
N LEU A 270 0.86 21.72 -24.93
CA LEU A 270 0.56 20.85 -26.09
C LEU A 270 0.52 21.56 -27.45
N ASP A 271 0.84 22.86 -27.53
CA ASP A 271 0.88 23.64 -28.77
C ASP A 271 2.29 24.22 -29.06
N LYS A 272 3.34 23.42 -28.89
CA LYS A 272 4.68 23.73 -29.44
C LYS A 272 5.26 22.52 -30.16
#